data_AF-A0A6H9RY59-F1
#
_entry.id   AF-A0A6H9RY59-F1
#
_cell.length_a   1.000
_cell.length_b   1.000
_cell.length_c   1.000
_cell.angle_alpha   90.00
_cell.angle_beta   90.00
_cell.angle_gamma   90.00
#
_symmetry.space_group_name_H-M   'P 1'
#
loop_
_entity.id
_entity.type
_entity.pdbx_description
1 polymer ?
#
loop_
_entity_poly.entity_id
_entity_poly.type
_entity_poly.pdbx_seq_one_letter_code
_entity_poly.pdbx_strand_id
1 'polypeptide(L)'
;LADQIADIRLYQFEVSQQRELLNNPSAYVDSLLASQPSEQATPQLRKTLLELALTRVDLLERLNRELSAVLNESITLQLNQKQLLSTAQNLRETLEEQMFWIPSNKPLDFDWMRGVPLRLEKQIDSLPWASSLSELADGLTQRPLLFLPLALLIGALLWRRKSLYARLNKVHQDVGHFKRDSQWHTPQAILINILLAMPLALALALCGYAL
;
A
#
# COMPACT_ATOMS: atom_id res chain seq x y z
N LEU A 1 14.66 14.16 7.39
CA LEU A 1 14.78 15.64 7.42
C LEU A 1 14.97 16.17 8.84
N ALA A 2 14.05 15.92 9.79
CA ALA A 2 14.25 16.39 11.17
C ALA A 2 15.56 15.85 11.81
N ASP A 3 15.83 14.55 11.66
CA ASP A 3 17.07 13.94 12.19
C ASP A 3 18.33 14.49 11.50
N GLN A 4 18.31 14.63 10.18
CA GLN A 4 19.43 15.22 9.42
C GLN A 4 19.71 16.67 9.83
N ILE A 5 18.68 17.47 10.16
CA ILE A 5 18.86 18.83 10.68
C ILE A 5 19.51 18.78 12.07
N ALA A 6 19.15 17.83 12.92
CA ALA A 6 19.77 17.64 14.23
C ALA A 6 21.24 17.23 14.11
N ASP A 7 21.55 16.30 13.20
CA ASP A 7 22.92 15.87 12.92
C ASP A 7 23.79 17.01 12.39
N ILE A 8 23.27 17.82 11.45
CA ILE A 8 23.99 19.00 10.93
C ILE A 8 24.24 20.03 12.03
N ARG A 9 23.29 20.25 12.95
CA ARG A 9 23.47 21.15 14.11
C ARG A 9 24.56 20.64 15.05
N LEU A 10 24.59 19.34 15.33
CA LEU A 10 25.63 18.74 16.15
C LEU A 10 27.01 18.91 15.49
N TYR A 11 27.10 18.63 14.19
CA TYR A 11 28.35 18.79 13.45
C TYR A 11 28.81 20.26 13.39
N GLN A 12 27.87 21.21 13.25
CA GLN A 12 28.17 22.64 13.34
C GLN A 12 28.74 23.05 14.70
N PHE A 13 28.23 22.45 15.78
CA PHE A 13 28.76 22.66 17.12
C PHE A 13 30.20 22.13 17.25
N GLU A 14 30.49 20.93 16.74
CA GLU A 14 31.84 20.36 16.72
C GLU A 14 32.83 21.22 15.90
N VAL A 15 32.42 21.69 14.72
CA VAL A 15 33.23 22.60 13.88
C VAL A 15 33.52 23.90 14.62
N SER A 16 32.54 24.43 15.35
CA SER A 16 32.71 25.63 16.18
C SER A 16 33.70 25.41 17.32
N GLN A 17 33.64 24.25 18.00
CA GLN A 17 34.65 23.89 19.01
C GLN A 17 36.07 23.79 18.42
N GLN A 18 36.23 23.17 17.26
CA GLN A 18 37.54 23.08 16.60
C GLN A 18 38.09 24.45 16.21
N ARG A 19 37.22 25.37 15.80
CA ARG A 19 37.61 26.76 15.52
C ARG A 19 38.06 27.50 16.77
N GLU A 20 37.39 27.30 17.90
CA GLU A 20 37.78 27.91 19.18
C GLU A 20 39.21 27.51 19.57
N LEU A 21 39.56 26.23 19.39
CA LEU A 21 40.91 25.70 19.62
C LEU A 21 41.96 26.29 18.66
N LEU A 22 41.54 26.69 17.45
CA LEU A 22 42.39 27.25 16.41
C LEU A 22 42.30 28.78 16.31
N ASN A 23 41.62 29.44 17.25
CA ASN A 23 41.38 30.89 17.27
C ASN A 23 42.70 31.69 17.29
N ASN A 24 43.76 31.12 17.89
CA ASN A 24 45.11 31.65 17.82
C ASN A 24 46.07 30.62 17.18
N PRO A 25 46.23 30.63 15.84
CA PRO A 25 47.06 29.67 15.11
C PRO A 25 48.52 29.67 15.57
N SER A 26 49.08 30.84 15.92
CA SER A 26 50.44 30.94 16.46
C SER A 26 50.57 30.22 17.80
N ALA A 27 49.66 30.49 18.76
CA ALA A 27 49.69 29.84 20.06
C ALA A 27 49.44 28.32 19.95
N TYR A 28 48.57 27.90 19.03
CA TYR A 28 48.33 26.49 18.72
C TYR A 28 49.60 25.80 18.22
N VAL A 29 50.29 26.38 17.24
CA VAL A 29 51.55 25.85 16.71
C VAL A 29 52.66 25.87 17.76
N ASP A 30 52.74 26.92 18.57
CA ASP A 30 53.73 27.05 19.63
C ASP A 30 53.51 25.99 20.74
N SER A 31 52.25 25.66 21.07
CA SER A 31 51.93 24.55 22.00
C SER A 31 52.26 23.17 21.42
N LEU A 32 52.05 22.96 20.12
CA LEU A 32 52.43 21.74 19.42
C LEU A 32 53.95 21.55 19.42
N LEU A 33 54.70 22.62 19.14
CA LEU A 33 56.17 22.60 19.15
C LEU A 33 56.74 22.42 20.56
N ALA A 34 56.09 22.94 21.60
CA ALA A 34 56.49 22.75 22.99
C ALA A 34 56.41 21.28 23.46
N SER A 35 55.60 20.46 22.78
CA SER A 35 55.47 19.02 23.07
C SER A 35 56.47 18.14 22.31
N GLN A 36 57.30 18.71 21.43
CA GLN A 36 58.31 18.00 20.64
C GLN A 36 59.74 18.25 21.19
N PRO A 37 60.68 17.30 21.04
CA PRO A 37 62.07 17.49 21.42
C PRO A 37 62.73 18.62 20.63
N SER A 38 63.54 19.43 21.31
CA SER A 38 64.11 20.70 20.83
C SER A 38 64.98 20.60 19.57
N GLU A 39 65.52 19.43 19.23
CA GLU A 39 66.31 19.19 18.01
C GLU A 39 65.47 19.23 16.72
N GLN A 40 64.15 19.09 16.82
CA GLN A 40 63.24 19.02 15.65
C GLN A 40 62.46 20.33 15.41
N ALA A 41 62.54 21.30 16.33
CA ALA A 41 61.80 22.56 16.28
C ALA A 41 62.51 23.62 15.39
N THR A 42 62.63 23.34 14.10
CA THR A 42 63.27 24.26 13.13
C THR A 42 62.34 25.43 12.77
N PRO A 43 62.87 26.66 12.53
CA PRO A 43 62.05 27.81 12.08
C PRO A 43 61.22 27.56 10.80
N GLN A 44 61.75 26.77 9.86
CA GLN A 44 60.99 26.33 8.67
C GLN A 44 59.75 25.51 9.04
N LEU A 45 59.88 24.55 9.97
CA LEU A 45 58.78 23.69 10.40
C LEU A 45 57.66 24.52 11.05
N ARG A 46 58.02 25.48 11.92
CA ARG A 46 57.07 26.42 12.50
C ARG A 46 56.28 27.18 11.43
N LYS A 47 56.97 27.69 10.40
CA LYS A 47 56.32 28.42 9.30
C LYS A 47 55.34 27.53 8.54
N THR A 48 55.72 26.30 8.21
CA THR A 48 54.84 25.34 7.51
C THR A 48 53.63 24.94 8.36
N LEU A 49 53.81 24.69 9.66
CA LEU A 49 52.70 24.38 10.57
C LEU A 49 51.74 25.55 10.73
N LEU A 50 52.25 26.78 10.76
CA LEU A 50 51.44 28.00 10.83
C LEU A 50 50.62 28.17 9.53
N GLU A 51 51.24 27.99 8.37
CA GLU A 51 50.53 28.03 7.08
C GLU A 51 49.44 26.95 6.98
N LEU A 52 49.71 25.75 7.48
CA LEU A 52 48.72 24.67 7.56
C LEU A 52 47.58 25.02 8.53
N ALA A 53 47.89 25.58 9.70
CA ALA A 53 46.89 25.99 10.68
C ALA A 53 45.98 27.10 10.14
N LEU A 54 46.54 28.09 9.44
CA LEU A 54 45.77 29.15 8.77
C LEU A 54 44.86 28.57 7.68
N THR A 55 45.37 27.65 6.87
CA THR A 55 44.56 26.95 5.85
C THR A 55 43.41 26.19 6.49
N ARG A 56 43.65 25.51 7.62
CA ARG A 56 42.61 24.79 8.36
C ARG A 56 41.53 25.73 8.90
N VAL A 57 41.91 26.90 9.41
CA VAL A 57 40.94 27.92 9.86
C VAL A 57 40.07 28.40 8.71
N ASP A 58 40.64 28.69 7.52
CA ASP A 58 39.85 29.09 6.34
C ASP A 58 38.88 27.99 5.89
N LEU A 59 39.33 26.73 5.86
CA LEU A 59 38.48 25.60 5.49
C LEU A 59 37.33 25.38 6.50
N LEU A 60 37.60 25.50 7.80
CA LEU A 60 36.55 25.40 8.83
C LEU A 60 35.54 26.55 8.73
N GLU A 61 35.98 27.76 8.39
CA GLU A 61 35.08 28.90 8.15
C GLU A 61 34.20 28.68 6.91
N ARG A 62 34.78 28.18 5.81
CA ARG A 62 34.01 27.80 4.61
C ARG A 62 33.01 26.70 4.92
N LEU A 63 33.44 25.65 5.61
CA LEU A 63 32.58 24.53 6.00
C LEU A 63 31.40 25.01 6.87
N ASN A 64 31.65 25.87 7.85
CA ASN A 64 30.58 26.41 8.69
C ASN A 64 29.55 27.25 7.90
N ARG A 65 30.01 28.01 6.90
CA ARG A 65 29.12 28.76 6.00
C ARG A 65 28.25 27.83 5.17
N GLU A 66 28.84 26.80 4.57
CA GLU A 66 28.10 25.79 3.81
C GLU A 66 27.10 25.01 4.68
N LEU A 67 27.50 24.59 5.89
CA LEU A 67 26.61 23.92 6.85
C LEU A 67 25.42 24.81 7.22
N SER A 68 25.66 26.11 7.41
CA SER A 68 24.59 27.07 7.71
C SER A 68 23.61 27.23 6.53
N ALA A 69 24.12 27.25 5.29
CA ALA A 69 23.29 27.31 4.10
C ALA A 69 22.40 26.07 3.96
N VAL A 70 22.99 24.87 4.05
CA VAL A 70 22.27 23.59 3.97
C VAL A 70 21.24 23.46 5.08
N LEU A 71 21.58 23.88 6.30
CA LEU A 71 20.66 23.86 7.44
C LEU A 71 19.45 24.78 7.20
N ASN A 72 19.68 26.00 6.68
CA ASN A 72 18.59 26.92 6.37
C ASN A 72 17.66 26.35 5.29
N GLU A 73 18.22 25.83 4.19
CA GLU A 73 17.43 25.18 3.13
C GLU A 73 16.64 23.99 3.64
N SER A 74 17.26 23.15 4.47
CA SER A 74 16.60 21.96 5.05
C SER A 74 15.44 22.34 5.96
N ILE A 75 15.61 23.39 6.79
CA ILE A 75 14.53 23.91 7.65
C ILE A 75 13.41 24.50 6.79
N THR A 76 13.72 25.30 5.77
CA THR A 76 12.71 25.85 4.84
C THR A 76 11.93 24.74 4.16
N LEU A 77 12.59 23.69 3.68
CA LEU A 77 11.95 22.55 3.05
C LEU A 77 11.05 21.79 4.03
N GLN A 78 11.51 21.56 5.27
CA GLN A 78 10.69 20.91 6.30
C GLN A 78 9.44 21.73 6.64
N LEU A 79 9.57 23.06 6.76
CA LEU A 79 8.43 23.95 7.01
C LEU A 79 7.45 23.94 5.83
N ASN A 80 7.94 24.03 4.59
CA ASN A 80 7.11 23.92 3.39
C ASN A 80 6.37 22.59 3.32
N GLN A 81 7.03 21.47 3.63
CA GLN A 81 6.40 20.15 3.66
C GLN A 81 5.27 20.10 4.71
N LYS A 82 5.52 20.61 5.93
CA LYS A 82 4.50 20.69 6.97
C LYS A 82 3.31 21.56 6.54
N GLN A 83 3.59 22.70 5.91
CA GLN A 83 2.55 23.60 5.41
C GLN A 83 1.72 22.94 4.30
N LEU A 84 2.36 22.27 3.32
CA LEU A 84 1.66 21.54 2.27
C LEU A 84 0.76 20.44 2.82
N LEU A 85 1.25 19.65 3.79
CA LEU A 85 0.44 18.62 4.45
C LEU A 85 -0.75 19.23 5.19
N SER A 86 -0.53 20.31 5.94
CA SER A 86 -1.61 21.02 6.64
C SER A 86 -2.62 21.63 5.67
N THR A 87 -2.18 22.23 4.56
CA THR A 87 -3.09 22.77 3.54
C THR A 87 -3.88 21.67 2.85
N ALA A 88 -3.24 20.54 2.51
CA ALA A 88 -3.93 19.40 1.90
C ALA A 88 -4.97 18.80 2.87
N GLN A 89 -4.64 18.72 4.15
CA GLN A 89 -5.55 18.25 5.20
C GLN A 89 -6.73 19.20 5.36
N ASN A 90 -6.48 20.51 5.48
CA ASN A 90 -7.54 21.53 5.56
C ASN A 90 -8.43 21.53 4.31
N LEU A 91 -7.84 21.38 3.13
CA LEU A 91 -8.59 21.29 1.87
C LEU A 91 -9.46 20.02 1.86
N ARG A 92 -8.92 18.89 2.31
CA ARG A 92 -9.69 17.65 2.45
C ARG A 92 -10.85 17.83 3.43
N GLU A 93 -10.61 18.42 4.60
CA GLU A 93 -11.67 18.67 5.59
C GLU A 93 -12.73 19.61 5.03
N THR A 94 -12.33 20.68 4.35
CA THR A 94 -13.26 21.60 3.66
C THR A 94 -14.04 20.88 2.55
N LEU A 95 -13.38 20.03 1.77
CA LEU A 95 -14.03 19.23 0.74
C LEU A 95 -14.97 18.20 1.36
N GLU A 96 -14.64 17.58 2.49
CA GLU A 96 -15.51 16.65 3.21
C GLU A 96 -16.74 17.36 3.78
N GLU A 97 -16.58 18.56 4.36
CA GLU A 97 -17.69 19.43 4.78
C GLU A 97 -18.59 19.81 3.59
N GLN A 98 -18.00 20.11 2.43
CA GLN A 98 -18.75 20.46 1.21
C GLN A 98 -19.29 19.25 0.43
N MET A 99 -18.73 18.05 0.63
CA MET A 99 -19.13 16.81 -0.06
C MET A 99 -20.30 16.09 0.60
N PHE A 100 -20.85 16.60 1.70
CA PHE A 100 -22.01 15.96 2.34
C PHE A 100 -23.24 15.85 1.43
N TRP A 101 -23.29 16.56 0.29
CA TRP A 101 -24.48 16.56 -0.58
C TRP A 101 -24.23 16.57 -2.10
N ILE A 102 -23.09 16.06 -2.58
CA ILE A 102 -22.91 15.83 -4.03
C ILE A 102 -23.01 14.33 -4.31
N PRO A 103 -24.08 13.85 -4.98
CA PRO A 103 -24.13 12.47 -5.41
C PRO A 103 -22.94 12.21 -6.34
N SER A 104 -22.01 11.37 -5.90
CA SER A 104 -20.79 11.01 -6.64
C SER A 104 -21.07 10.32 -7.98
N ASN A 105 -22.32 9.88 -8.16
CA ASN A 105 -22.84 9.35 -9.42
C ASN A 105 -23.92 10.29 -9.96
N LYS A 106 -23.85 10.58 -11.26
CA LYS A 106 -24.96 11.20 -11.97
C LYS A 106 -26.22 10.35 -11.74
N PRO A 107 -27.40 10.96 -11.50
CA PRO A 107 -28.64 10.21 -11.45
C PRO A 107 -28.82 9.42 -12.74
N LEU A 108 -29.58 8.32 -12.69
CA LEU A 108 -29.92 7.52 -13.87
C LEU A 108 -30.69 8.42 -14.85
N ASP A 109 -29.94 9.08 -15.73
CA ASP A 109 -30.47 10.04 -16.69
C ASP A 109 -31.01 9.31 -17.92
N PHE A 110 -31.86 9.98 -18.69
CA PHE A 110 -32.44 9.42 -19.91
C PHE A 110 -31.37 9.01 -20.93
N ASP A 111 -30.25 9.72 -20.96
CA ASP A 111 -29.08 9.37 -21.78
C ASP A 111 -28.39 8.08 -21.31
N TRP A 112 -28.38 7.80 -20.01
CA TRP A 112 -27.90 6.51 -19.51
C TRP A 112 -28.79 5.38 -20.00
N MET A 113 -30.12 5.52 -19.87
CA MET A 113 -31.06 4.50 -20.36
C MET A 113 -30.96 4.28 -21.87
N ARG A 114 -30.72 5.34 -22.65
CA ARG A 114 -30.51 5.22 -24.10
C ARG A 114 -29.17 4.59 -24.47
N GLY A 115 -28.13 4.82 -23.68
CA GLY A 115 -26.77 4.29 -23.91
C GLY A 115 -26.52 2.87 -23.40
N VAL A 116 -27.29 2.42 -22.41
CA VAL A 116 -27.20 1.06 -21.83
C VAL A 116 -27.36 -0.07 -22.85
N PRO A 117 -28.39 -0.11 -23.73
CA PRO A 117 -28.54 -1.22 -24.67
C PRO A 117 -27.34 -1.34 -25.61
N LEU A 118 -26.80 -0.23 -26.11
CA LEU A 118 -25.62 -0.22 -26.99
C LEU A 118 -24.35 -0.69 -26.27
N ARG A 119 -24.20 -0.35 -24.98
CA ARG A 119 -23.07 -0.81 -24.16
C ARG A 119 -23.18 -2.29 -23.82
N LEU A 120 -24.39 -2.77 -23.55
CA LEU A 120 -24.69 -4.18 -23.31
C LEU A 120 -24.45 -5.02 -24.57
N GLU A 121 -24.88 -4.55 -25.74
CA GLU A 121 -24.62 -5.20 -27.02
C GLU A 121 -23.11 -5.37 -27.25
N LYS A 122 -22.33 -4.30 -27.11
CA LYS A 122 -20.86 -4.36 -27.22
C LYS A 122 -20.23 -5.30 -26.19
N GLN A 123 -20.77 -5.37 -24.98
CA GLN A 123 -20.23 -6.23 -23.94
C GLN A 123 -20.58 -7.71 -24.18
N ILE A 124 -21.79 -8.00 -24.66
CA ILE A 124 -22.22 -9.35 -25.06
C ILE A 124 -21.43 -9.83 -26.28
N ASP A 125 -21.18 -8.96 -27.27
CA ASP A 125 -20.37 -9.28 -28.45
C ASP A 125 -18.90 -9.49 -28.09
N SER A 126 -18.38 -8.76 -27.09
CA SER A 126 -17.01 -8.94 -26.59
C SER A 126 -16.83 -10.21 -25.76
N LEU A 127 -17.93 -10.80 -25.26
CA LEU A 127 -17.87 -12.05 -24.51
C LEU A 127 -17.81 -13.20 -25.52
N PRO A 128 -16.77 -14.05 -25.47
CA PRO A 128 -16.60 -15.12 -26.43
C PRO A 128 -17.48 -16.32 -26.05
N TRP A 129 -18.80 -16.13 -26.03
CA TRP A 129 -19.79 -17.14 -25.64
C TRP A 129 -19.66 -18.42 -26.46
N ALA A 130 -19.34 -18.29 -27.75
CA ALA A 130 -19.14 -19.41 -28.66
C ALA A 130 -17.88 -20.20 -28.30
N SER A 131 -16.77 -19.52 -27.95
CA SER A 131 -15.54 -20.20 -27.57
C SER A 131 -15.67 -20.85 -26.20
N SER A 132 -16.30 -20.18 -25.23
CA SER A 132 -16.55 -20.77 -23.91
C SER A 132 -17.45 -22.00 -23.99
N LEU A 133 -18.43 -22.02 -24.90
CA LEU A 133 -19.29 -23.20 -25.09
C LEU A 133 -18.57 -24.33 -25.83
N SER A 134 -17.73 -24.00 -26.83
CA SER A 134 -16.90 -25.02 -27.51
C SER A 134 -15.83 -25.60 -26.59
N GLU A 135 -15.18 -24.80 -25.76
CA GLU A 135 -14.20 -25.24 -24.76
C GLU A 135 -14.84 -26.15 -23.70
N LEU A 136 -16.07 -25.87 -23.29
CA LEU A 136 -16.85 -26.76 -22.42
C LEU A 136 -17.17 -28.10 -23.10
N ALA A 137 -17.53 -28.09 -24.39
CA ALA A 137 -17.80 -29.31 -25.15
C ALA A 137 -16.50 -30.11 -25.43
N ASP A 138 -15.40 -29.41 -25.72
CA ASP A 138 -14.07 -29.99 -25.91
C ASP A 138 -13.54 -30.58 -24.59
N GLY A 139 -13.72 -29.90 -23.46
CA GLY A 139 -13.38 -30.41 -22.14
C GLY A 139 -14.14 -31.71 -21.80
N LEU A 140 -15.42 -31.79 -22.18
CA LEU A 140 -16.24 -32.98 -22.01
C LEU A 140 -15.75 -34.16 -22.88
N THR A 141 -15.32 -33.91 -24.11
CA THR A 141 -14.84 -34.96 -25.04
C THR A 141 -13.41 -35.40 -24.73
N GLN A 142 -12.53 -34.47 -24.32
CA GLN A 142 -11.13 -34.77 -24.03
C GLN A 142 -10.91 -35.40 -22.65
N ARG A 143 -11.74 -35.05 -21.65
CA ARG A 143 -11.63 -35.58 -20.27
C ARG A 143 -12.96 -36.12 -19.75
N PRO A 144 -13.56 -37.13 -20.43
CA PRO A 144 -14.89 -37.64 -20.09
C PRO A 144 -14.94 -38.22 -18.67
N LEU A 145 -13.86 -38.84 -18.20
CA LEU A 145 -13.78 -39.44 -16.86
C LEU A 145 -13.92 -38.43 -15.70
N LEU A 146 -13.60 -37.16 -15.90
CA LEU A 146 -13.73 -36.11 -14.88
C LEU A 146 -14.98 -35.25 -15.10
N PHE A 147 -15.26 -34.86 -16.34
CA PHE A 147 -16.37 -33.97 -16.67
C PHE A 147 -17.73 -34.68 -16.60
N LEU A 148 -17.83 -35.94 -17.03
CA LEU A 148 -19.09 -36.69 -17.05
C LEU A 148 -19.67 -36.94 -15.66
N PRO A 149 -18.92 -37.44 -14.65
CA PRO A 149 -19.48 -37.63 -13.31
C PRO A 149 -19.86 -36.28 -12.67
N LEU A 150 -19.11 -35.21 -12.94
CA LEU A 150 -19.40 -33.88 -12.41
C LEU A 150 -20.66 -33.28 -13.05
N ALA A 151 -20.80 -33.37 -14.37
CA ALA A 151 -22.01 -32.95 -15.09
C ALA A 151 -23.25 -33.76 -14.66
N LEU A 152 -23.09 -35.07 -14.48
CA LEU A 152 -24.16 -35.94 -13.98
C LEU A 152 -24.55 -35.58 -12.54
N LEU A 153 -23.57 -35.27 -11.68
CA LEU A 153 -23.81 -34.81 -10.32
C LEU A 153 -24.54 -33.47 -10.27
N ILE A 154 -24.13 -32.49 -11.11
CA ILE A 154 -24.83 -31.20 -11.26
C ILE A 154 -26.28 -31.45 -11.73
N GLY A 155 -26.47 -32.26 -12.77
CA GLY A 155 -27.80 -32.60 -13.30
C GLY A 155 -28.69 -33.30 -12.26
N ALA A 156 -28.12 -34.27 -11.52
CA ALA A 156 -28.82 -34.97 -10.44
C ALA A 156 -29.22 -34.03 -9.30
N LEU A 157 -28.36 -33.07 -8.93
CA LEU A 157 -28.66 -32.04 -7.93
C LEU A 157 -29.77 -31.09 -8.40
N LEU A 158 -29.71 -30.63 -9.66
CA LEU A 158 -30.74 -29.78 -10.25
C LEU A 158 -32.09 -30.49 -10.32
N TRP A 159 -32.11 -31.78 -10.64
CA TRP A 159 -33.33 -32.59 -10.63
C TRP A 159 -33.87 -32.75 -9.20
N ARG A 160 -33.00 -33.05 -8.23
CA ARG A 160 -33.38 -33.18 -6.82
C ARG A 160 -33.69 -31.86 -6.14
N ARG A 161 -33.37 -30.71 -6.75
CA ARG A 161 -33.61 -29.36 -6.23
C ARG A 161 -35.05 -29.17 -5.73
N LYS A 162 -36.05 -29.62 -6.50
CA LYS A 162 -37.47 -29.54 -6.10
C LYS A 162 -37.77 -30.38 -4.84
N SER A 163 -37.19 -31.58 -4.75
CA SER A 163 -37.33 -32.44 -3.57
C SER A 163 -36.59 -31.89 -2.35
N LEU A 164 -35.45 -31.22 -2.55
CA LEU A 164 -34.65 -30.60 -1.48
C LEU A 164 -35.38 -29.37 -0.91
N TYR A 165 -35.95 -28.52 -1.77
CA TYR A 165 -36.82 -27.42 -1.32
C TYR A 165 -38.08 -27.93 -0.62
N ALA A 166 -38.71 -29.01 -1.11
CA ALA A 166 -39.86 -29.60 -0.43
C ALA A 166 -39.50 -30.16 0.96
N ARG A 167 -38.30 -30.75 1.12
CA ARG A 167 -37.78 -31.19 2.43
C ARG A 167 -37.42 -30.01 3.34
N LEU A 168 -36.83 -28.95 2.78
CA LEU A 168 -36.50 -27.73 3.52
C LEU A 168 -37.76 -27.04 4.04
N ASN A 169 -38.81 -26.94 3.21
CA ASN A 169 -40.11 -26.39 3.62
C ASN A 169 -40.79 -27.23 4.70
N LYS A 170 -40.67 -28.56 4.66
CA LYS A 170 -41.19 -29.43 5.75
C LYS A 170 -40.43 -29.19 7.06
N VAL A 171 -39.10 -29.11 7.00
CA VAL A 171 -38.27 -28.80 8.18
C VAL A 171 -38.57 -27.39 8.72
N HIS A 172 -38.84 -26.40 7.85
CA HIS A 172 -39.24 -25.05 8.27
C HIS A 172 -40.67 -24.98 8.83
N GLN A 173 -41.60 -25.82 8.34
CA GLN A 173 -42.97 -25.90 8.88
C GLN A 173 -43.02 -26.57 10.26
N ASP A 174 -42.05 -27.42 10.59
CA ASP A 174 -41.91 -28.03 11.92
C ASP A 174 -41.25 -27.09 12.94
N VAL A 175 -40.61 -26.00 12.51
CA VAL A 175 -40.08 -24.94 13.39
C VAL A 175 -41.24 -24.02 13.80
N GLY A 176 -41.92 -24.41 14.88
CA GLY A 176 -43.05 -23.65 15.43
C GLY A 176 -43.88 -24.38 16.48
N HIS A 177 -43.66 -25.68 16.70
CA HIS A 177 -44.37 -26.45 17.73
C HIS A 177 -43.39 -27.00 18.78
N PHE A 178 -43.36 -26.30 19.93
CA PHE A 178 -42.47 -26.48 21.10
C PHE A 178 -42.43 -27.87 21.79
N LYS A 179 -43.00 -28.93 21.19
CA LYS A 179 -43.10 -30.27 21.81
C LYS A 179 -42.36 -31.40 21.08
N ARG A 180 -41.66 -31.12 19.97
CA ARG A 180 -40.86 -32.11 19.24
C ARG A 180 -39.56 -31.55 18.65
N ASP A 181 -38.88 -30.65 19.37
CA ASP A 181 -37.60 -30.11 18.91
C ASP A 181 -36.48 -31.17 18.99
N SER A 182 -36.04 -31.66 17.83
CA SER A 182 -34.78 -32.40 17.70
C SER A 182 -33.70 -31.46 17.19
N GLN A 183 -32.58 -31.32 17.93
CA GLN A 183 -31.43 -30.47 17.56
C GLN A 183 -30.76 -30.83 16.22
N TRP A 184 -31.20 -31.92 15.57
CA TRP A 184 -30.74 -32.36 14.25
C TRP A 184 -31.34 -31.59 13.07
N HIS A 185 -32.38 -30.76 13.28
CA HIS A 185 -33.00 -29.99 12.20
C HIS A 185 -32.12 -28.85 11.69
N THR A 186 -31.37 -28.18 12.59
CA THR A 186 -30.45 -27.10 12.24
C THR A 186 -29.27 -27.58 11.38
N PRO A 187 -28.52 -28.64 11.75
CA PRO A 187 -27.46 -29.16 10.88
C PRO A 187 -28.00 -29.73 9.56
N GLN A 188 -29.20 -30.31 9.57
CA GLN A 188 -29.83 -30.79 8.34
C GLN A 188 -30.21 -29.64 7.38
N ALA A 189 -30.74 -28.53 7.89
CA ALA A 189 -31.06 -27.36 7.09
C ALA A 189 -29.80 -26.73 6.46
N ILE A 190 -28.71 -26.64 7.22
CA ILE A 190 -27.40 -26.18 6.72
C ILE A 190 -26.91 -27.10 5.60
N LEU A 191 -26.97 -28.43 5.80
CA LEU A 191 -26.55 -29.40 4.79
C LEU A 191 -27.37 -29.29 3.50
N ILE A 192 -28.70 -29.13 3.60
CA ILE A 192 -29.58 -28.94 2.44
C ILE A 192 -29.25 -27.64 1.72
N ASN A 193 -28.94 -26.57 2.46
CA ASN A 193 -28.59 -25.28 1.87
C ASN A 193 -27.25 -25.34 1.12
N ILE A 194 -26.24 -26.00 1.69
CA ILE A 194 -24.97 -26.29 1.01
C ILE A 194 -25.23 -27.09 -0.27
N LEU A 195 -26.06 -28.14 -0.19
CA LEU A 195 -26.39 -28.98 -1.35
C LEU A 195 -27.20 -28.21 -2.41
N LEU A 196 -27.99 -27.20 -2.03
CA LEU A 196 -28.71 -26.34 -2.97
C LEU A 196 -27.79 -25.31 -3.66
N ALA A 197 -26.73 -24.87 -2.99
CA ALA A 197 -25.73 -23.93 -3.53
C ALA A 197 -24.63 -24.62 -4.36
N MET A 198 -24.37 -25.89 -4.09
CA MET A 198 -23.35 -26.72 -4.75
C MET A 198 -23.44 -26.79 -6.28
N PRO A 199 -24.61 -26.90 -6.95
CA PRO A 199 -24.65 -27.04 -8.40
C PRO A 199 -24.13 -25.78 -9.11
N LEU A 200 -24.34 -24.59 -8.53
CA LEU A 200 -23.80 -23.34 -9.07
C LEU A 200 -22.28 -23.26 -8.91
N ALA A 201 -21.77 -23.63 -7.72
CA ALA A 201 -20.33 -23.68 -7.45
C ALA A 201 -19.61 -24.69 -8.35
N LEU A 202 -20.21 -25.88 -8.55
CA LEU A 202 -19.66 -26.92 -9.42
C LEU A 202 -19.73 -26.53 -10.90
N ALA A 203 -20.78 -25.83 -11.34
CA ALA A 203 -20.87 -25.30 -12.71
C ALA A 203 -19.80 -24.24 -12.97
N LEU A 204 -19.56 -23.32 -12.03
CA LEU A 204 -18.48 -22.34 -12.11
C LEU A 204 -17.10 -23.01 -12.13
N ALA A 205 -16.88 -24.03 -11.29
CA ALA A 205 -15.65 -24.80 -11.28
C ALA A 205 -15.42 -25.57 -12.59
N LEU A 206 -16.49 -26.09 -13.21
CA LEU A 206 -16.45 -26.75 -14.52
C LEU A 206 -16.02 -25.76 -15.61
N CYS A 207 -16.60 -24.56 -15.63
CA CYS A 207 -16.22 -23.50 -16.57
C CYS A 207 -14.78 -23.01 -16.36
N GLY A 208 -14.36 -22.82 -15.11
CA GLY A 208 -12.99 -22.39 -14.80
C GLY A 208 -11.90 -23.43 -15.05
N TYR A 209 -12.26 -24.71 -15.24
CA TYR A 209 -11.32 -25.76 -15.62
C TYR A 209 -11.30 -26.03 -17.13
N ALA A 210 -12.32 -25.57 -17.86
CA ALA A 210 -12.42 -25.70 -19.31
C ALA A 210 -11.76 -24.54 -20.08
N LEU A 211 -11.76 -23.33 -19.49
CA LEU A 211 -10.99 -22.14 -19.93
C LEU A 211 -9.51 -22.28 -19.59
#